data_AF-A0A933B9M8-F1
#
_entry.id   AF-A0A933B9M8-F1
#
_cell.length_a   1.000
_cell.length_b   1.000
_cell.length_c   1.000
_cell.angle_alpha   90.00
_cell.angle_beta   90.00
_cell.angle_gamma   90.00
#
_symmetry.space_group_name_H-M   'P 1'
#
loop_
_entity.id
_entity.type
_entity.pdbx_description
1 polymer ?
#
loop_
_entity_poly.entity_id
_entity_poly.type
_entity_poly.pdbx_seq_one_letter_code
_entity_poly.pdbx_strand_id
1 'polypeptide(L)'
;ATQARVDPSFGLKALALLKTGLSAPEVLRALAATDSVWDSRQLGIADARGRVASWTGPKCLDWAGGETGADFACQGNILAGPAVVAGMAKAYRETQGEMATRLVAALEAAQAAGGDKRGMQSAALLVVRPSATRPQFNHRYIDLRVEDHKTPIKELRRLLEIQEGFHGADNHFLYAEQYEAEGYHDLAARERERVAQIMRRALGRGERDASMLNGLAWACATHDLFLDDARRAAERAVTLEPRNVDILDTLAEVCYRMGDAAKAIEVESRAATIDPKSQYLKDQIERFRKGSGK
;
A
#
# COMPACT_ATOMS: atom_id res chain seq x y z
N ALA A 1 8.69 -16.99 1.96
CA ALA A 1 10.01 -16.54 1.50
C ALA A 1 10.98 -17.72 1.44
N THR A 2 11.82 -17.81 0.41
CA THR A 2 12.88 -18.83 0.25
C THR A 2 14.19 -18.12 -0.09
N GLN A 3 15.29 -18.40 0.61
CA GLN A 3 16.58 -17.70 0.48
C GLN A 3 17.77 -18.60 0.91
N ALA A 4 18.97 -18.00 1.04
CA ALA A 4 20.27 -18.67 1.20
C ALA A 4 20.65 -19.47 -0.06
N ARG A 5 20.92 -20.79 0.04
CA ARG A 5 21.01 -21.64 -1.16
C ARG A 5 19.60 -21.81 -1.72
N VAL A 6 19.13 -20.83 -2.49
CA VAL A 6 17.72 -20.71 -2.87
C VAL A 6 17.27 -21.84 -3.81
N ASP A 7 16.04 -22.32 -3.60
CA ASP A 7 15.25 -23.03 -4.62
C ASP A 7 13.97 -22.19 -4.86
N PRO A 8 13.88 -21.47 -6.00
CA PRO A 8 12.71 -20.64 -6.30
C PRO A 8 11.40 -21.45 -6.39
N SER A 9 11.47 -22.74 -6.72
CA SER A 9 10.28 -23.60 -6.83
C SER A 9 9.56 -23.81 -5.48
N PHE A 10 10.27 -23.63 -4.37
CA PHE A 10 9.69 -23.78 -3.02
C PHE A 10 8.58 -22.78 -2.75
N GLY A 11 8.63 -21.58 -3.32
CA GLY A 11 7.54 -20.61 -3.20
C GLY A 11 6.23 -21.17 -3.76
N LEU A 12 6.25 -21.64 -5.01
CA LEU A 12 5.07 -22.19 -5.68
C LEU A 12 4.62 -23.52 -5.05
N LYS A 13 5.56 -24.42 -4.72
CA LYS A 13 5.26 -25.69 -4.05
C LYS A 13 4.62 -25.48 -2.69
N ALA A 14 5.14 -24.56 -1.88
CA ALA A 14 4.58 -24.23 -0.58
C ALA A 14 3.14 -23.71 -0.71
N LEU A 15 2.89 -22.77 -1.63
CA LEU A 15 1.54 -22.25 -1.89
C LEU A 15 0.58 -23.35 -2.37
N ALA A 16 1.04 -24.25 -3.23
CA ALA A 16 0.24 -25.39 -3.69
C ALA A 16 -0.14 -26.34 -2.54
N LEU A 17 0.79 -26.65 -1.64
CA LEU A 17 0.53 -27.48 -0.46
C LEU A 17 -0.37 -26.79 0.57
N LEU A 18 -0.21 -25.48 0.79
CA LEU A 18 -1.13 -24.71 1.63
C LEU A 18 -2.56 -24.76 1.08
N LYS A 19 -2.73 -24.73 -0.25
CA LYS A 19 -4.03 -24.81 -0.92
C LYS A 19 -4.74 -26.15 -0.70
N THR A 20 -4.02 -27.24 -0.42
CA THR A 20 -4.64 -28.53 -0.09
C THR A 20 -5.03 -28.66 1.38
N GLY A 21 -4.84 -27.62 2.19
CA GLY A 21 -5.26 -27.55 3.60
C GLY A 21 -4.15 -27.80 4.61
N LEU A 22 -2.92 -28.11 4.18
CA LEU A 22 -1.78 -28.24 5.07
C LEU A 22 -1.48 -26.90 5.77
N SER A 23 -1.07 -26.97 7.02
CA SER A 23 -0.54 -25.85 7.79
C SER A 23 0.88 -25.48 7.39
N ALA A 24 1.32 -24.25 7.66
CA ALA A 24 2.70 -23.83 7.40
C ALA A 24 3.77 -24.79 7.97
N PRO A 25 3.67 -25.32 9.20
CA PRO A 25 4.61 -26.33 9.72
C PRO A 25 4.56 -27.67 8.97
N GLU A 26 3.39 -28.12 8.52
CA GLU A 26 3.26 -29.36 7.73
C GLU A 26 3.90 -29.20 6.35
N VAL A 27 3.68 -28.05 5.71
CA VAL A 27 4.32 -27.72 4.43
C VAL A 27 5.84 -27.67 4.58
N LEU A 28 6.35 -27.06 5.65
CA LEU A 28 7.79 -27.03 5.92
C LEU A 28 8.37 -28.45 6.00
N ARG A 29 7.71 -29.37 6.74
CA ARG A 29 8.13 -30.77 6.86
C ARG A 29 8.07 -31.51 5.51
N ALA A 30 7.02 -31.28 4.73
CA ALA A 30 6.86 -31.91 3.41
C ALA A 30 7.97 -31.49 2.45
N LEU A 31 8.34 -30.20 2.43
CA LEU A 31 9.46 -29.71 1.62
C LEU A 31 10.79 -30.29 2.09
N ALA A 32 11.04 -30.29 3.41
CA ALA A 32 12.26 -30.83 4.01
C ALA A 32 12.51 -32.30 3.63
N ALA A 33 11.47 -33.13 3.61
CA ALA A 33 11.55 -34.56 3.31
C ALA A 33 12.04 -34.86 1.86
N THR A 34 12.03 -33.87 0.97
CA THR A 34 12.34 -34.04 -0.46
C THR A 34 13.59 -33.30 -0.92
N ASP A 35 14.29 -32.60 -0.02
CA ASP A 35 15.43 -31.74 -0.36
C ASP A 35 16.74 -32.23 0.26
N SER A 36 17.61 -32.80 -0.56
CA SER A 36 18.90 -33.35 -0.12
C SER A 36 19.89 -32.31 0.39
N VAL A 37 19.62 -31.01 0.20
CA VAL A 37 20.44 -29.90 0.68
C VAL A 37 19.69 -28.97 1.65
N TRP A 38 18.67 -29.50 2.33
CA TRP A 38 17.80 -28.79 3.29
C TRP A 38 18.57 -27.93 4.31
N ASP A 39 19.69 -28.43 4.81
CA ASP A 39 20.53 -27.72 5.79
C ASP A 39 21.17 -26.44 5.24
N SER A 40 21.18 -26.22 3.92
CA SER A 40 21.67 -24.99 3.29
C SER A 40 20.56 -24.01 2.93
N ARG A 41 19.30 -24.34 3.23
CA ARG A 41 18.12 -23.53 2.90
C ARG A 41 17.73 -22.63 4.05
N GLN A 42 17.08 -21.52 3.73
CA GLN A 42 16.37 -20.69 4.70
C GLN A 42 14.97 -20.35 4.19
N LEU A 43 13.93 -20.66 4.96
CA LEU A 43 12.53 -20.53 4.57
C LEU A 43 11.70 -19.86 5.66
N GLY A 44 10.71 -19.08 5.24
CA GLY A 44 9.61 -18.61 6.09
C GLY A 44 8.28 -18.82 5.38
N ILE A 45 7.29 -19.39 6.08
CA ILE A 45 5.96 -19.72 5.56
C ILE A 45 4.91 -19.23 6.56
N ALA A 46 3.93 -18.47 6.08
CA ALA A 46 2.74 -18.11 6.83
C ALA A 46 1.51 -18.57 6.02
N ASP A 47 0.53 -19.18 6.68
CA ASP A 47 -0.72 -19.60 6.04
C ASP A 47 -1.87 -18.60 6.27
N ALA A 48 -2.96 -18.77 5.54
CA ALA A 48 -4.11 -17.88 5.60
C ALA A 48 -4.84 -17.86 6.96
N ARG A 49 -4.51 -18.80 7.87
CA ARG A 49 -5.04 -18.85 9.25
C ARG A 49 -4.05 -18.25 10.25
N GLY A 50 -2.97 -17.62 9.78
CA GLY A 50 -1.95 -17.00 10.61
C GLY A 50 -1.00 -18.00 11.29
N ARG A 51 -1.00 -19.28 10.90
CA ARG A 51 -0.01 -20.25 11.40
C ARG A 51 1.28 -20.07 10.62
N VAL A 52 2.40 -20.12 11.32
CA VAL A 52 3.70 -19.74 10.76
C VAL A 52 4.73 -20.85 11.00
N ALA A 53 5.65 -21.01 10.06
CA ALA A 53 6.86 -21.81 10.20
C ALA A 53 8.07 -21.05 9.64
N SER A 54 9.22 -21.20 10.29
CA SER A 54 10.50 -20.69 9.79
C SER A 54 11.58 -21.77 9.95
N TRP A 55 12.52 -21.82 9.01
CA TRP A 55 13.67 -22.71 9.01
C TRP A 55 14.91 -21.93 8.63
N THR A 56 15.98 -22.07 9.42
CA THR A 56 17.33 -21.64 9.07
C THR A 56 18.22 -22.86 9.17
N GLY A 57 18.67 -23.37 8.03
CA GLY A 57 19.53 -24.54 8.00
C GLY A 57 20.92 -24.24 8.61
N PRO A 58 21.56 -25.23 9.28
CA PRO A 58 22.83 -25.04 9.96
C PRO A 58 24.02 -24.75 9.03
N LYS A 59 23.86 -24.89 7.70
CA LYS A 59 24.87 -24.55 6.69
C LYS A 59 24.63 -23.17 6.04
N CYS A 60 23.64 -22.40 6.51
CA CYS A 60 23.51 -20.99 6.12
C CYS A 60 24.70 -20.17 6.64
N LEU A 61 25.09 -19.13 5.90
CA LEU A 61 26.28 -18.34 6.23
C LEU A 61 26.03 -17.41 7.41
N ASP A 62 26.98 -17.40 8.34
CA ASP A 62 26.86 -16.67 9.61
C ASP A 62 26.93 -15.13 9.48
N TRP A 63 26.17 -14.37 10.26
CA TRP A 63 25.16 -14.85 11.21
C TRP A 63 23.86 -15.15 10.46
N ALA A 64 23.20 -16.27 10.78
CA ALA A 64 21.92 -16.66 10.20
C ALA A 64 20.90 -17.02 11.28
N GLY A 65 19.66 -16.59 11.08
CA GLY A 65 18.56 -16.90 12.00
C GLY A 65 17.22 -16.39 11.50
N GLY A 66 16.19 -16.65 12.29
CA GLY A 66 14.83 -16.18 12.05
C GLY A 66 14.01 -16.16 13.33
N GLU A 67 12.90 -15.44 13.28
CA GLU A 67 11.90 -15.32 14.34
C GLU A 67 10.51 -15.44 13.73
N THR A 68 9.59 -16.03 14.48
CA THR A 68 8.16 -16.09 14.12
C THR A 68 7.34 -15.36 15.17
N GLY A 69 6.21 -14.79 14.75
CA GLY A 69 5.22 -14.23 15.65
C GLY A 69 3.81 -14.63 15.24
N ALA A 70 2.80 -13.97 15.82
CA ALA A 70 1.44 -14.08 15.32
C ALA A 70 1.42 -13.52 13.89
N ASP A 71 1.05 -14.34 12.90
CA ASP A 71 0.91 -14.01 11.47
C ASP A 71 2.17 -13.74 10.62
N PHE A 72 3.39 -13.72 11.19
CA PHE A 72 4.60 -13.41 10.41
C PHE A 72 5.81 -14.31 10.72
N ALA A 73 6.69 -14.45 9.71
CA ALA A 73 8.05 -14.98 9.83
C ALA A 73 9.06 -13.97 9.28
N CYS A 74 10.13 -13.72 10.01
CA CYS A 74 11.29 -12.96 9.53
C CYS A 74 12.57 -13.78 9.65
N GLN A 75 13.49 -13.64 8.70
CA GLN A 75 14.72 -14.41 8.66
C GLN A 75 15.77 -13.73 7.79
N GLY A 76 17.05 -14.01 8.06
CA GLY A 76 18.18 -13.54 7.27
C GLY A 76 19.43 -14.38 7.48
N ASN A 77 20.38 -14.27 6.56
CA ASN A 77 21.71 -14.88 6.61
C ASN A 77 22.76 -13.84 6.19
N ILE A 78 24.03 -14.06 6.54
CA ILE A 78 25.11 -13.08 6.35
C ILE A 78 24.80 -11.77 7.11
N LEU A 79 24.00 -11.82 8.17
CA LEU A 79 23.60 -10.64 8.93
C LEU A 79 24.70 -10.21 9.90
N ALA A 80 24.72 -8.92 10.24
CA ALA A 80 25.62 -8.36 11.25
C ALA A 80 25.50 -9.05 12.63
N GLY A 81 24.30 -9.53 12.97
CA GLY A 81 24.05 -10.30 14.19
C GLY A 81 22.56 -10.49 14.50
N PRO A 82 22.22 -11.09 15.66
CA PRO A 82 20.84 -11.40 16.04
C PRO A 82 19.93 -10.18 16.18
N ALA A 83 20.50 -9.01 16.51
CA ALA A 83 19.75 -7.76 16.63
C ALA A 83 19.01 -7.37 15.34
N VAL A 84 19.50 -7.80 14.17
CA VAL A 84 18.85 -7.53 12.87
C VAL A 84 17.47 -8.19 12.79
N VAL A 85 17.36 -9.47 13.14
CA VAL A 85 16.08 -10.21 13.11
C VAL A 85 15.16 -9.73 14.23
N ALA A 86 15.69 -9.53 15.43
CA ALA A 86 14.91 -9.03 16.56
C ALA A 86 14.34 -7.62 16.28
N GLY A 87 15.14 -6.74 15.66
CA GLY A 87 14.71 -5.42 15.23
C GLY A 87 13.61 -5.47 14.16
N MET A 88 13.75 -6.36 13.18
CA MET A 88 12.73 -6.60 12.15
C MET A 88 11.39 -7.04 12.77
N ALA A 89 11.42 -8.05 13.65
CA ALA A 89 10.23 -8.58 14.30
C ALA A 89 9.55 -7.54 15.19
N LYS A 90 10.34 -6.80 15.99
CA LYS A 90 9.86 -5.72 16.85
C LYS A 90 9.16 -4.63 16.04
N ALA A 91 9.82 -4.12 14.99
CA ALA A 91 9.25 -3.06 14.16
C ALA A 91 7.95 -3.48 13.46
N TYR A 92 7.86 -4.72 12.96
CA TYR A 92 6.61 -5.23 12.37
C TYR A 92 5.46 -5.31 13.37
N ARG A 93 5.73 -5.66 14.64
CA ARG A 93 4.72 -5.73 15.71
C ARG A 93 4.25 -4.35 16.17
N GLU A 94 5.17 -3.41 16.32
CA GLU A 94 4.88 -2.11 16.93
C GLU A 94 4.37 -1.06 15.92
N THR A 95 4.78 -1.17 14.65
CA THR A 95 4.33 -0.25 13.60
C THR A 95 2.84 -0.42 13.35
N GLN A 96 2.12 0.70 13.40
CA GLN A 96 0.68 0.75 13.10
C GLN A 96 0.44 0.97 11.60
N GLY A 97 -0.78 0.70 11.17
CA GLY A 97 -1.22 0.87 9.78
C GLY A 97 -1.13 -0.42 8.98
N GLU A 98 -1.01 -0.28 7.67
CA GLU A 98 -1.10 -1.41 6.75
C GLU A 98 0.08 -2.36 6.78
N MET A 99 -0.17 -3.60 6.36
CA MET A 99 0.87 -4.62 6.19
C MET A 99 2.03 -4.11 5.36
N ALA A 100 1.78 -3.40 4.25
CA ALA A 100 2.82 -2.80 3.41
C ALA A 100 3.75 -1.88 4.21
N THR A 101 3.18 -0.95 4.98
CA THR A 101 3.94 0.00 5.80
C THR A 101 4.72 -0.71 6.92
N ARG A 102 4.11 -1.70 7.58
CA ARG A 102 4.74 -2.51 8.63
C ARG A 102 5.92 -3.34 8.10
N LEU A 103 5.78 -3.92 6.91
CA LEU A 103 6.85 -4.69 6.26
C LEU A 103 8.05 -3.81 5.91
N VAL A 104 7.82 -2.61 5.35
CA VAL A 104 8.92 -1.69 5.03
C VAL A 104 9.57 -1.16 6.31
N ALA A 105 8.80 -0.90 7.37
CA ALA A 105 9.34 -0.51 8.68
C ALA A 105 10.24 -1.60 9.29
N ALA A 106 9.86 -2.87 9.09
CA ALA A 106 10.66 -4.02 9.49
C ALA A 106 12.02 -4.06 8.74
N LEU A 107 12.03 -3.78 7.43
CA LEU A 107 13.26 -3.68 6.65
C LEU A 107 14.15 -2.51 7.11
N GLU A 108 13.55 -1.34 7.38
CA GLU A 108 14.24 -0.15 7.88
C GLU A 108 14.92 -0.44 9.24
N ALA A 109 14.20 -1.09 10.16
CA ALA A 109 14.75 -1.47 11.47
C ALA A 109 15.86 -2.52 11.37
N ALA A 110 15.70 -3.52 10.49
CA ALA A 110 16.72 -4.52 10.23
C ALA A 110 18.02 -3.89 9.71
N GLN A 111 17.91 -2.96 8.76
CA GLN A 111 19.05 -2.24 8.22
C GLN A 111 19.71 -1.35 9.28
N ALA A 112 18.92 -0.67 10.13
CA ALA A 112 19.44 0.16 11.21
C ALA A 112 20.19 -0.66 12.28
N ALA A 113 19.83 -1.93 12.47
CA ALA A 113 20.52 -2.86 13.37
C ALA A 113 21.77 -3.52 12.77
N GLY A 114 22.21 -3.08 11.58
CA GLY A 114 23.43 -3.52 10.91
C GLY A 114 23.21 -4.27 9.59
N GLY A 115 21.99 -4.76 9.34
CA GLY A 115 21.61 -5.39 8.08
C GLY A 115 22.47 -6.59 7.68
N ASP A 116 22.57 -6.80 6.37
CA ASP A 116 23.50 -7.75 5.74
C ASP A 116 24.93 -7.18 5.76
N LYS A 117 25.93 -8.00 6.12
CA LYS A 117 27.35 -7.59 6.22
C LYS A 117 27.92 -7.09 4.89
N ARG A 118 27.29 -7.45 3.76
CA ARG A 118 27.69 -7.02 2.41
C ARG A 118 27.13 -5.66 2.03
N GLY A 119 26.22 -5.11 2.84
CA GLY A 119 25.46 -3.89 2.52
C GLY A 119 24.11 -4.20 1.88
N MET A 120 23.57 -3.23 1.14
CA MET A 120 22.25 -3.32 0.49
C MET A 120 22.39 -3.00 -1.00
N GLN A 121 21.62 -3.72 -1.83
CA GLN A 121 21.61 -3.52 -3.29
C GLN A 121 20.17 -3.44 -3.83
N SER A 122 19.29 -4.32 -3.37
CA SER A 122 17.89 -4.37 -3.80
C SER A 122 16.93 -4.44 -2.61
N ALA A 123 15.66 -4.12 -2.87
CA ALA A 123 14.56 -4.28 -1.94
C ALA A 123 13.25 -4.48 -2.71
N ALA A 124 12.36 -5.33 -2.19
CA ALA A 124 11.08 -5.61 -2.83
C ALA A 124 9.97 -5.76 -1.79
N LEU A 125 8.76 -5.40 -2.18
CA LEU A 125 7.54 -5.53 -1.41
C LEU A 125 6.45 -6.13 -2.29
N LEU A 126 5.84 -7.22 -1.84
CA LEU A 126 4.66 -7.81 -2.44
C LEU A 126 3.59 -7.98 -1.37
N VAL A 127 2.43 -7.37 -1.60
CA VAL A 127 1.21 -7.57 -0.83
C VAL A 127 0.12 -8.00 -1.81
N VAL A 128 -0.60 -9.06 -1.46
CA VAL A 128 -1.71 -9.59 -2.25
C VAL A 128 -3.01 -9.39 -1.48
N ARG A 129 -4.08 -9.01 -2.18
CA ARG A 129 -5.38 -8.78 -1.55
C ARG A 129 -6.49 -9.19 -2.52
N PRO A 130 -7.33 -10.18 -2.17
CA PRO A 130 -8.47 -10.56 -3.00
C PRO A 130 -9.42 -9.37 -3.24
N SER A 131 -9.84 -9.18 -4.49
CA SER A 131 -10.82 -8.20 -4.95
C SER A 131 -11.83 -8.89 -5.88
N ALA A 132 -13.11 -8.67 -5.63
CA ALA A 132 -14.20 -9.19 -6.46
C ALA A 132 -14.31 -8.46 -7.81
N THR A 133 -13.95 -7.17 -7.84
CA THR A 133 -14.17 -6.27 -8.98
C THR A 133 -12.91 -5.99 -9.79
N ARG A 134 -11.72 -6.27 -9.25
CA ARG A 134 -10.43 -6.11 -9.94
C ARG A 134 -9.60 -7.40 -9.85
N PRO A 135 -9.87 -8.40 -10.71
CA PRO A 135 -9.16 -9.67 -10.68
C PRO A 135 -7.63 -9.54 -10.82
N GLN A 136 -7.15 -8.50 -11.51
CA GLN A 136 -5.73 -8.18 -11.61
C GLN A 136 -5.09 -7.86 -10.25
N PHE A 137 -5.87 -7.35 -9.28
CA PHE A 137 -5.42 -7.06 -7.92
C PHE A 137 -5.42 -8.29 -7.00
N ASN A 138 -6.12 -9.38 -7.38
CA ASN A 138 -6.06 -10.65 -6.65
C ASN A 138 -4.64 -11.17 -6.48
N HIS A 139 -3.73 -10.76 -7.37
CA HIS A 139 -2.36 -11.24 -7.43
C HIS A 139 -1.33 -10.23 -6.93
N ARG A 140 -1.62 -8.91 -6.98
CA ARG A 140 -0.65 -7.83 -6.69
C ARG A 140 -1.42 -6.57 -6.25
N TYR A 141 -1.69 -6.43 -4.96
CA TYR A 141 -2.23 -5.19 -4.38
C TYR A 141 -1.13 -4.12 -4.29
N ILE A 142 0.03 -4.51 -3.77
CA ILE A 142 1.27 -3.74 -3.83
C ILE A 142 2.34 -4.65 -4.41
N ASP A 143 3.03 -4.20 -5.44
CA ASP A 143 4.23 -4.88 -5.94
C ASP A 143 5.25 -3.83 -6.39
N LEU A 144 6.22 -3.61 -5.52
CA LEU A 144 7.25 -2.58 -5.68
C LEU A 144 8.61 -3.24 -5.60
N ARG A 145 9.49 -2.90 -6.54
CA ARG A 145 10.81 -3.50 -6.67
C ARG A 145 11.84 -2.42 -6.96
N VAL A 146 12.90 -2.40 -6.18
CA VAL A 146 14.12 -1.63 -6.41
C VAL A 146 15.21 -2.65 -6.67
N GLU A 147 15.53 -2.87 -7.94
CA GLU A 147 16.43 -3.96 -8.36
C GLU A 147 17.91 -3.63 -8.12
N ASP A 148 18.29 -2.35 -8.21
CA ASP A 148 19.65 -1.88 -7.93
C ASP A 148 19.62 -0.42 -7.48
N HIS A 149 20.03 -0.16 -6.24
CA HIS A 149 20.20 1.18 -5.70
C HIS A 149 21.14 1.16 -4.49
N LYS A 150 21.82 2.29 -4.20
CA LYS A 150 22.68 2.41 -3.01
C LYS A 150 21.90 2.36 -1.70
N THR A 151 20.63 2.79 -1.72
CA THR A 151 19.72 2.80 -0.56
C THR A 151 18.34 2.26 -0.96
N PRO A 152 18.22 0.97 -1.30
CA PRO A 152 17.02 0.43 -1.92
C PRO A 152 15.81 0.42 -0.97
N ILE A 153 16.02 0.27 0.34
CA ILE A 153 14.93 0.31 1.33
C ILE A 153 14.32 1.71 1.43
N LYS A 154 15.15 2.77 1.40
CA LYS A 154 14.67 4.15 1.36
C LYS A 154 13.88 4.43 0.09
N GLU A 155 14.34 3.90 -1.04
CA GLU A 155 13.65 4.05 -2.32
C GLU A 155 12.33 3.27 -2.34
N LEU A 156 12.31 2.06 -1.76
CA LEU A 156 11.09 1.27 -1.60
C LEU A 156 10.05 2.01 -0.74
N ARG A 157 10.47 2.68 0.34
CA ARG A 157 9.63 3.57 1.15
C ARG A 157 9.03 4.69 0.32
N ARG A 158 9.86 5.40 -0.46
CA ARG A 158 9.42 6.49 -1.34
C ARG A 158 8.38 6.01 -2.36
N LEU A 159 8.64 4.87 -3.01
CA LEU A 159 7.71 4.25 -3.96
C LEU A 159 6.39 3.85 -3.30
N LEU A 160 6.43 3.33 -2.06
CA LEU A 160 5.22 3.01 -1.30
C LEU A 160 4.43 4.27 -0.97
N GLU A 161 5.08 5.36 -0.55
CA GLU A 161 4.39 6.63 -0.28
C GLU A 161 3.73 7.21 -1.54
N ILE A 162 4.37 7.11 -2.70
CA ILE A 162 3.80 7.49 -4.00
C ILE A 162 2.59 6.61 -4.34
N GLN A 163 2.72 5.29 -4.23
CA GLN A 163 1.64 4.34 -4.50
C GLN A 163 0.43 4.61 -3.61
N GLU A 164 0.64 4.82 -2.31
CA GLU A 164 -0.42 5.16 -1.35
C GLU A 164 -1.05 6.52 -1.66
N GLY A 165 -0.26 7.51 -2.08
CA GLY A 165 -0.76 8.84 -2.41
C GLY A 165 -1.63 8.88 -3.66
N PHE A 166 -1.20 8.24 -4.75
CA PHE A 166 -1.92 8.24 -6.02
C PHE A 166 -3.09 7.26 -6.08
N HIS A 167 -2.98 6.12 -5.40
CA HIS A 167 -3.95 5.03 -5.56
C HIS A 167 -4.59 4.58 -4.24
N GLY A 168 -4.10 5.04 -3.10
CA GLY A 168 -4.57 4.57 -1.80
C GLY A 168 -6.06 4.87 -1.59
N ALA A 169 -6.49 6.12 -1.78
CA ALA A 169 -7.89 6.52 -1.56
C ALA A 169 -8.87 5.71 -2.42
N ASP A 170 -8.66 5.67 -3.73
CA ASP A 170 -9.51 4.90 -4.66
C ASP A 170 -9.55 3.41 -4.32
N ASN A 171 -8.39 2.81 -4.00
CA ASN A 171 -8.33 1.41 -3.63
C ASN A 171 -9.09 1.14 -2.32
N HIS A 172 -8.95 2.00 -1.32
CA HIS A 172 -9.68 1.85 -0.06
C HIS A 172 -11.18 2.03 -0.23
N PHE A 173 -11.64 2.99 -1.02
CA PHE A 173 -13.06 3.12 -1.30
C PHE A 173 -13.61 1.89 -2.04
N LEU A 174 -12.89 1.38 -3.04
CA LEU A 174 -13.26 0.13 -3.72
C LEU A 174 -13.40 -1.05 -2.74
N TYR A 175 -12.45 -1.22 -1.83
CA TYR A 175 -12.53 -2.28 -0.82
C TYR A 175 -13.63 -2.00 0.21
N ALA A 176 -13.89 -0.75 0.56
CA ALA A 176 -14.97 -0.38 1.44
C ALA A 176 -16.32 -0.79 0.85
N GLU A 177 -16.56 -0.48 -0.43
CA GLU A 177 -17.78 -0.87 -1.16
C GLU A 177 -17.92 -2.39 -1.25
N GLN A 178 -16.83 -3.10 -1.57
CA GLN A 178 -16.85 -4.56 -1.62
C GLN A 178 -17.22 -5.15 -0.26
N TYR A 179 -16.59 -4.70 0.83
CA TYR A 179 -16.90 -5.19 2.17
C TYR A 179 -18.31 -4.83 2.62
N GLU A 180 -18.81 -3.66 2.23
CA GLU A 180 -20.19 -3.26 2.49
C GLU A 180 -21.17 -4.22 1.79
N ALA A 181 -20.93 -4.54 0.52
CA ALA A 181 -21.75 -5.48 -0.25
C ALA A 181 -21.70 -6.92 0.29
N GLU A 182 -20.57 -7.32 0.91
CA GLU A 182 -20.39 -8.63 1.54
C GLU A 182 -20.87 -8.68 3.01
N GLY A 183 -21.36 -7.56 3.58
CA GLY A 183 -21.85 -7.48 4.97
C GLY A 183 -20.75 -7.31 6.03
N TYR A 184 -19.51 -7.04 5.63
CA TYR A 184 -18.38 -6.79 6.52
C TYR A 184 -18.24 -5.30 6.88
N HIS A 185 -19.27 -4.73 7.51
CA HIS A 185 -19.35 -3.29 7.82
C HIS A 185 -18.15 -2.75 8.61
N ASP A 186 -17.61 -3.51 9.57
CA ASP A 186 -16.42 -3.13 10.34
C ASP A 186 -15.18 -3.01 9.45
N LEU A 187 -15.04 -3.87 8.44
CA LEU A 187 -13.92 -3.80 7.49
C LEU A 187 -14.12 -2.62 6.54
N ALA A 188 -15.34 -2.38 6.07
CA ALA A 188 -15.65 -1.22 5.24
C ALA A 188 -15.34 0.11 5.96
N ALA A 189 -15.72 0.22 7.23
CA ALA A 189 -15.38 1.37 8.07
C ALA A 189 -13.86 1.56 8.23
N ARG A 190 -13.11 0.47 8.41
CA ARG A 190 -11.63 0.52 8.49
C ARG A 190 -10.99 1.00 7.19
N GLU A 191 -11.52 0.62 6.03
CA GLU A 191 -11.03 1.13 4.75
C GLU A 191 -11.30 2.63 4.59
N ARG A 192 -12.50 3.09 4.94
CA ARG A 192 -12.81 4.54 4.94
C ARG A 192 -11.90 5.32 5.90
N GLU A 193 -11.61 4.77 7.08
CA GLU A 193 -10.68 5.38 8.04
C GLU A 193 -9.24 5.49 7.48
N ARG A 194 -8.80 4.52 6.66
CA ARG A 194 -7.48 4.61 5.99
C ARG A 194 -7.42 5.77 5.00
N VAL A 195 -8.51 6.06 4.28
CA VAL A 195 -8.58 7.27 3.44
C VAL A 195 -8.40 8.53 4.28
N ALA A 196 -9.09 8.62 5.42
CA ALA A 196 -8.92 9.75 6.34
C ALA A 196 -7.49 9.87 6.89
N GLN A 197 -6.78 8.75 7.11
CA GLN A 197 -5.38 8.76 7.52
C GLN A 197 -4.45 9.26 6.41
N ILE A 198 -4.66 8.82 5.17
CA ILE A 198 -3.91 9.30 4.00
C ILE A 198 -4.10 10.81 3.84
N MET A 199 -5.34 11.28 3.91
CA MET A 199 -5.69 12.69 3.77
C MET A 199 -5.03 13.54 4.88
N ARG A 200 -5.14 13.13 6.14
CA ARG A 200 -4.48 13.79 7.28
C ARG A 200 -2.96 13.85 7.10
N ARG A 201 -2.34 12.76 6.62
CA ARG A 201 -0.89 12.70 6.38
C ARG A 201 -0.47 13.66 5.26
N ALA A 202 -1.18 13.67 4.14
CA ALA A 202 -0.88 14.54 3.00
C ALA A 202 -0.99 16.03 3.38
N LEU A 203 -2.09 16.41 4.04
CA LEU A 203 -2.30 17.78 4.50
C LEU A 203 -1.32 18.19 5.60
N GLY A 204 -1.10 17.32 6.60
CA GLY A 204 -0.26 17.60 7.76
C GLY A 204 1.24 17.69 7.44
N ARG A 205 1.74 16.90 6.49
CA ARG A 205 3.14 16.98 6.02
C ARG A 205 3.38 18.11 5.03
N GLY A 206 2.31 18.75 4.60
CA GLY A 206 2.40 19.79 3.60
C GLY A 206 2.82 19.26 2.23
N GLU A 207 2.11 18.24 1.72
CA GLU A 207 2.29 17.69 0.38
C GLU A 207 2.37 18.80 -0.70
N ARG A 208 3.27 18.62 -1.66
CA ARG A 208 3.56 19.60 -2.73
C ARG A 208 3.30 19.05 -4.12
N ASP A 209 2.96 17.77 -4.24
CA ASP A 209 2.47 17.20 -5.49
C ASP A 209 0.99 17.57 -5.69
N ALA A 210 0.74 18.46 -6.65
CA ALA A 210 -0.62 18.93 -6.95
C ALA A 210 -1.52 17.82 -7.49
N SER A 211 -0.95 16.89 -8.26
CA SER A 211 -1.70 15.76 -8.84
C SER A 211 -2.13 14.76 -7.78
N MET A 212 -1.27 14.48 -6.79
CA MET A 212 -1.62 13.65 -5.64
C MET A 212 -2.75 14.28 -4.80
N LEU A 213 -2.63 15.57 -4.48
CA LEU A 213 -3.65 16.30 -3.74
C LEU A 213 -4.98 16.33 -4.51
N ASN A 214 -4.93 16.52 -5.82
CA ASN A 214 -6.08 16.47 -6.69
C ASN A 214 -6.78 15.11 -6.67
N GLY A 215 -6.02 14.02 -6.86
CA GLY A 215 -6.55 12.67 -6.84
C GLY A 215 -7.25 12.32 -5.52
N LEU A 216 -6.64 12.70 -4.38
CA LEU A 216 -7.27 12.52 -3.06
C LEU A 216 -8.57 13.30 -2.90
N ALA A 217 -8.60 14.56 -3.37
CA ALA A 217 -9.80 15.38 -3.31
C ALA A 217 -10.92 14.82 -4.19
N TRP A 218 -10.60 14.41 -5.42
CA TRP A 218 -11.52 13.79 -6.36
C TRP A 218 -12.12 12.48 -5.82
N ALA A 219 -11.27 11.59 -5.28
CA ALA A 219 -11.71 10.34 -4.68
C ALA A 219 -12.70 10.59 -3.53
N CYS A 220 -12.44 11.58 -2.68
CA CYS A 220 -13.32 11.93 -1.58
C CYS A 220 -14.65 12.57 -2.05
N ALA A 221 -14.59 13.47 -3.02
CA ALA A 221 -15.77 14.14 -3.57
C ALA A 221 -16.74 13.17 -4.26
N THR A 222 -16.22 12.25 -5.07
CA THR A 222 -17.03 11.25 -5.80
C THR A 222 -17.79 10.31 -4.86
N HIS A 223 -17.21 9.99 -3.70
CA HIS A 223 -17.83 9.14 -2.68
C HIS A 223 -18.63 9.93 -1.62
N ASP A 224 -18.72 11.26 -1.74
CA ASP A 224 -19.40 12.13 -0.77
C ASP A 224 -18.86 12.02 0.67
N LEU A 225 -17.55 11.81 0.81
CA LEU A 225 -16.88 11.58 2.10
C LEU A 225 -15.73 12.56 2.30
N PHE A 226 -15.44 12.91 3.55
CA PHE A 226 -14.31 13.77 3.94
C PHE A 226 -14.23 15.12 3.20
N LEU A 227 -15.37 15.72 2.86
CA LEU A 227 -15.44 16.88 1.97
C LEU A 227 -14.67 18.11 2.47
N ASP A 228 -14.62 18.35 3.79
CA ASP A 228 -13.82 19.44 4.36
C ASP A 228 -12.31 19.27 4.07
N ASP A 229 -11.80 18.05 4.23
CA ASP A 229 -10.41 17.75 3.95
C ASP A 229 -10.13 17.74 2.45
N ALA A 230 -11.08 17.23 1.64
CA ALA A 230 -11.02 17.25 0.19
C ALA A 230 -10.93 18.70 -0.34
N ARG A 231 -11.70 19.63 0.23
CA ARG A 231 -11.64 21.05 -0.14
C ARG A 231 -10.26 21.62 0.14
N ARG A 232 -9.70 21.38 1.33
CA ARG A 232 -8.35 21.85 1.67
C ARG A 232 -7.29 21.28 0.74
N ALA A 233 -7.41 20.01 0.35
CA ALA A 233 -6.50 19.39 -0.61
C ALA A 233 -6.63 20.02 -2.01
N ALA A 234 -7.86 20.19 -2.52
CA ALA A 234 -8.12 20.80 -3.82
C ALA A 234 -7.69 22.28 -3.88
N GLU A 235 -7.99 23.09 -2.86
CA GLU A 235 -7.55 24.49 -2.78
C GLU A 235 -6.01 24.61 -2.79
N ARG A 236 -5.34 23.70 -2.08
CA ARG A 236 -3.88 23.62 -2.08
C ARG A 236 -3.34 23.20 -3.44
N ALA A 237 -3.95 22.22 -4.10
CA ALA A 237 -3.59 21.81 -5.46
C ALA A 237 -3.75 22.97 -6.45
N VAL A 238 -4.85 23.74 -6.38
CA VAL A 238 -5.05 24.96 -7.17
C VAL A 238 -4.00 26.02 -6.86
N THR A 239 -3.56 26.15 -5.60
CA THR A 239 -2.49 27.08 -5.24
C THR A 239 -1.16 26.70 -5.89
N LEU A 240 -0.86 25.40 -5.98
CA LEU A 240 0.35 24.87 -6.62
C LEU A 240 0.28 24.99 -8.15
N GLU A 241 -0.88 24.72 -8.75
CA GLU A 241 -1.10 24.71 -10.19
C GLU A 241 -2.39 25.47 -10.59
N PRO A 242 -2.40 26.82 -10.54
CA PRO A 242 -3.61 27.63 -10.65
C PRO A 242 -4.27 27.67 -12.03
N ARG A 243 -3.61 27.13 -13.05
CA ARG A 243 -4.10 27.06 -14.44
C ARG A 243 -4.36 25.63 -14.91
N ASN A 244 -4.24 24.64 -14.04
CA ASN A 244 -4.55 23.26 -14.37
C ASN A 244 -6.07 23.07 -14.34
N VAL A 245 -6.65 22.76 -15.50
CA VAL A 245 -8.11 22.65 -15.69
C VAL A 245 -8.69 21.50 -14.87
N ASP A 246 -8.04 20.34 -14.83
CA ASP A 246 -8.52 19.16 -14.10
C ASP A 246 -8.58 19.40 -12.58
N ILE A 247 -7.64 20.20 -12.07
CA ILE A 247 -7.59 20.56 -10.65
C ILE A 247 -8.69 21.58 -10.30
N LEU A 248 -8.96 22.52 -11.19
CA LEU A 248 -10.06 23.47 -11.01
C LEU A 248 -11.42 22.76 -11.04
N ASP A 249 -11.63 21.83 -11.99
CA ASP A 249 -12.85 21.01 -12.08
C ASP A 249 -13.04 20.18 -10.79
N THR A 250 -11.97 19.59 -10.26
CA THR A 250 -12.03 18.86 -8.99
C THR A 250 -12.43 19.78 -7.81
N LEU A 251 -11.84 20.98 -7.71
CA LEU A 251 -12.24 21.94 -6.67
C LEU A 251 -13.71 22.37 -6.83
N ALA A 252 -14.17 22.57 -8.05
CA ALA A 252 -15.56 22.93 -8.33
C ALA A 252 -16.52 21.80 -7.89
N GLU A 253 -16.22 20.55 -8.22
CA GLU A 253 -17.01 19.39 -7.78
C GLU A 253 -17.03 19.28 -6.25
N VAL A 254 -15.88 19.46 -5.57
CA VAL A 254 -15.84 19.45 -4.10
C VAL A 254 -16.75 20.54 -3.51
N CYS A 255 -16.63 21.78 -3.99
CA CYS A 255 -17.49 22.89 -3.55
C CYS A 255 -18.97 22.59 -3.76
N TYR A 256 -19.31 22.00 -4.91
CA TYR A 256 -20.67 21.62 -5.23
C TYR A 256 -21.22 20.55 -4.28
N ARG A 257 -20.44 19.49 -3.99
CA ARG A 257 -20.79 18.45 -3.01
C ARG A 257 -20.99 19.00 -1.61
N MET A 258 -20.24 20.03 -1.23
CA MET A 258 -20.41 20.76 0.03
C MET A 258 -21.65 21.69 0.06
N GLY A 259 -22.39 21.81 -1.05
CA GLY A 259 -23.56 22.67 -1.17
C GLY A 259 -23.25 24.12 -1.56
N ASP A 260 -22.00 24.45 -1.91
CA ASP A 260 -21.59 25.77 -2.37
C ASP A 260 -21.58 25.85 -3.91
N ALA A 261 -22.79 25.83 -4.48
CA ALA A 261 -22.96 25.89 -5.94
C ALA A 261 -22.43 27.20 -6.54
N ALA A 262 -22.49 28.31 -5.79
CA ALA A 262 -21.96 29.59 -6.24
C ALA A 262 -20.45 29.52 -6.44
N LYS A 263 -19.72 28.96 -5.46
CA LYS A 263 -18.27 28.77 -5.57
C LYS A 263 -17.90 27.74 -6.63
N ALA A 264 -18.66 26.66 -6.75
CA ALA A 264 -18.46 25.67 -7.81
C ALA A 264 -18.52 26.32 -9.21
N ILE A 265 -19.58 27.09 -9.49
CA ILE A 265 -19.74 27.80 -10.78
C ILE A 265 -18.61 28.82 -11.00
N GLU A 266 -18.19 29.55 -9.96
CA GLU A 266 -17.07 30.51 -10.04
C GLU A 266 -15.77 29.80 -10.47
N VAL A 267 -15.42 28.70 -9.81
CA VAL A 267 -14.20 27.93 -10.08
C VAL A 267 -14.25 27.28 -11.47
N GLU A 268 -15.38 26.67 -11.81
CA GLU A 268 -15.60 26.01 -13.11
C GLU A 268 -15.55 27.03 -14.27
N SER A 269 -16.08 28.23 -14.06
CA SER A 269 -16.00 29.32 -15.05
C SER A 269 -14.56 29.78 -15.29
N ARG A 270 -13.70 29.74 -14.26
CA ARG A 270 -12.26 30.00 -14.42
C ARG A 270 -11.60 28.91 -15.26
N ALA A 271 -11.95 27.64 -15.04
CA ALA A 271 -11.48 26.52 -15.86
C ALA A 271 -11.90 26.70 -17.32
N ALA A 272 -13.17 27.04 -17.57
CA ALA A 272 -13.71 27.31 -18.90
C ALA A 272 -13.09 28.54 -19.58
N THR A 273 -12.53 29.48 -18.83
CA THR A 273 -11.75 30.60 -19.41
C THR A 273 -10.39 30.12 -19.93
N ILE A 274 -9.82 29.08 -19.31
CA ILE A 274 -8.54 28.47 -19.72
C ILE A 274 -8.74 27.54 -20.92
N ASP A 275 -9.83 26.76 -20.94
CA ASP A 275 -10.26 25.96 -22.09
C ASP A 275 -11.70 26.31 -22.57
N PRO A 276 -11.85 27.38 -23.36
CA PRO A 276 -13.17 27.85 -23.83
C PRO A 276 -13.88 26.91 -24.80
N LYS A 277 -13.15 25.94 -25.38
CA LYS A 277 -13.70 24.99 -26.34
C LYS A 277 -14.28 23.75 -25.67
N SER A 278 -13.94 23.49 -24.41
CA SER A 278 -14.48 22.36 -23.67
C SER A 278 -15.99 22.49 -23.52
N GLN A 279 -16.72 21.55 -24.14
CA GLN A 279 -18.15 21.42 -23.93
C GLN A 279 -18.45 20.85 -22.53
N TYR A 280 -17.58 19.97 -22.03
CA TYR A 280 -17.68 19.36 -20.71
C TYR A 280 -17.78 20.42 -19.59
N LEU A 281 -16.88 21.41 -19.57
CA LEU A 281 -16.88 22.45 -18.52
C LEU A 281 -18.15 23.32 -18.58
N LYS A 282 -18.69 23.55 -19.79
CA LYS A 282 -19.96 24.29 -19.96
C LYS A 282 -21.13 23.49 -19.42
N ASP A 283 -21.18 22.19 -19.70
CA ASP A 283 -22.20 21.29 -19.20
C ASP A 283 -22.10 21.14 -17.67
N GLN A 284 -20.89 21.15 -17.11
CA GLN A 284 -20.65 21.17 -15.67
C GLN A 284 -21.22 22.41 -14.98
N ILE A 285 -20.96 23.60 -15.54
CA ILE A 285 -21.53 24.86 -15.03
C ILE A 285 -23.07 24.80 -15.03
N GLU A 286 -23.67 24.28 -16.10
CA GLU A 286 -25.12 24.09 -16.20
C GLU A 286 -25.64 23.07 -15.16
N ARG A 287 -24.91 21.97 -14.93
CA ARG A 287 -25.22 21.01 -13.87
C ARG A 287 -25.25 21.68 -12.50
N PHE A 288 -24.23 22.47 -12.18
CA PHE A 288 -24.13 23.17 -10.90
C PHE A 288 -25.27 24.20 -10.70
N ARG A 289 -25.73 24.86 -11.77
CA ARG A 289 -26.87 25.79 -11.73
C ARG A 289 -28.20 25.11 -11.44
N LYS A 290 -28.44 23.95 -12.05
CA LYS A 290 -29.70 23.22 -11.92
C LYS A 290 -29.86 22.58 -10.53
N GLY A 291 -28.75 22.40 -9.81
CA GLY A 291 -28.72 21.75 -8.52
C GLY A 291 -28.95 20.25 -8.63
N SER A 292 -28.53 19.50 -7.60
CA SER A 292 -28.78 18.07 -7.53
C SER A 292 -30.27 17.92 -7.27
N GLY A 293 -31.02 17.44 -8.26
CA GLY A 293 -32.34 16.89 -7.98
C GLY A 293 -32.16 15.77 -6.97
N LYS A 294 -32.36 16.07 -5.70
CA LYS A 294 -32.54 15.07 -4.63
C LYS A 294 -33.98 14.59 -4.67
#